data_AF-A0A2K8P7H9-F1
#
_entry.id   AF-A0A2K8P7H9-F1
#
_cell.length_a   1.000
_cell.length_b   1.000
_cell.length_c   1.000
_cell.angle_alpha   90.00
_cell.angle_beta   90.00
_cell.angle_gamma   90.00
#
_symmetry.space_group_name_H-M   'P 1'
#
loop_
_entity.id
_entity.type
_entity.pdbx_description
1 polymer ?
#
loop_
_entity_poly.entity_id
_entity_poly.type
_entity_poly.pdbx_seq_one_letter_code
_entity_poly.pdbx_strand_id
1 'polypeptide(L)'
;MINGMVYKIRTGVSWRDLPERYGPWKSVYTRFRRYAIDGVFTRALQQIQAQADAAGDIDWLVQIDSTIVRAHQHAAATGRKRGKHRTDEPDDHALGRSRGGLTAEIPLACDGRGRPLAVLLTPGQRHDGVCVRPLPGRIRVPRTGPGRPRCRPDHVIADKAYSSRGFRA
;
A
#
# COMPACT_ATOMS: atom_id res chain seq x y z
N MET A 1 8.22 16.45 13.33
CA MET A 1 8.14 16.13 11.89
C MET A 1 7.37 14.84 11.60
N ILE A 2 7.81 13.65 12.06
CA ILE A 2 7.06 12.38 11.86
C ILE A 2 5.65 12.45 12.47
N ASN A 3 5.51 12.98 13.69
CA ASN A 3 4.20 13.15 14.33
C ASN A 3 3.21 13.97 13.48
N GLY A 4 3.71 14.93 12.68
CA GLY A 4 2.87 15.69 11.74
C GLY A 4 2.38 14.85 10.57
N MET A 5 3.20 13.92 10.05
CA MET A 5 2.79 12.97 9.02
C MET A 5 1.73 12.00 9.57
N VAL A 6 1.98 11.45 10.76
CA VAL A 6 1.04 10.54 11.44
C VAL A 6 -0.29 11.24 11.71
N TYR A 7 -0.25 12.49 12.18
CA TYR A 7 -1.46 13.28 12.37
C TYR A 7 -2.24 13.45 11.06
N LYS A 8 -1.57 13.89 9.98
CA LYS A 8 -2.17 14.05 8.65
C LYS A 8 -2.86 12.78 8.14
N ILE A 9 -2.22 11.62 8.32
CA ILE A 9 -2.74 10.32 7.87
C ILE A 9 -3.95 9.92 8.71
N ARG A 10 -3.86 10.07 10.04
CA ARG A 10 -4.92 9.67 10.97
C ARG A 10 -6.18 10.54 10.86
N THR A 11 -6.03 11.84 10.62
CA THR A 11 -7.15 12.79 10.64
C THR A 11 -7.65 13.18 9.26
N GLY A 12 -6.87 12.94 8.20
CA GLY A 12 -7.25 13.31 6.85
C GLY A 12 -7.16 14.81 6.51
N VAL A 13 -6.84 15.70 7.47
CA VAL A 13 -6.80 17.18 7.30
C VAL A 13 -6.02 17.62 6.06
N SER A 14 -6.31 18.78 5.46
CA SER A 14 -5.43 19.30 4.39
C SER A 14 -4.00 19.48 4.92
N TRP A 15 -2.98 19.35 4.06
CA TRP A 15 -1.61 19.67 4.48
C TRP A 15 -1.50 21.10 5.00
N ARG A 16 -2.23 22.04 4.41
CA ARG A 16 -2.23 23.45 4.83
C ARG A 16 -2.83 23.67 6.22
N ASP A 17 -3.67 22.74 6.67
CA ASP A 17 -4.38 22.81 7.96
C ASP A 17 -3.67 21.99 9.04
N LEU A 18 -2.42 21.59 8.80
CA LEU A 18 -1.63 20.88 9.80
C LEU A 18 -1.42 21.78 11.03
N PRO A 19 -1.74 21.31 12.26
CA PRO A 19 -1.57 22.11 13.46
C PRO A 19 -0.13 22.61 13.63
N GLU A 20 0.01 23.88 14.01
CA GLU A 20 1.31 24.58 14.12
C GLU A 20 2.32 23.86 15.03
N ARG A 21 1.84 23.16 16.07
CA ARG A 21 2.67 22.33 16.97
C ARG A 21 3.51 21.26 16.24
N TYR A 22 3.16 20.91 15.01
CA TYR A 22 3.92 19.95 14.19
C TYR A 22 4.99 20.60 13.29
N GLY A 23 5.07 21.93 13.32
CA GLY A 23 5.95 22.77 12.50
C GLY A 23 5.36 23.10 11.12
N PRO A 24 6.13 23.81 10.27
CA PRO A 24 5.66 24.26 8.97
C PRO A 24 5.21 23.10 8.08
N TRP A 25 3.97 23.17 7.58
CA TRP A 25 3.39 22.07 6.78
C TRP A 25 4.21 21.73 5.53
N LYS A 26 4.84 22.73 4.90
CA LYS A 26 5.71 22.53 3.72
C LYS A 26 6.85 21.59 4.04
N SER A 27 7.50 21.77 5.20
CA SER A 27 8.62 20.93 5.64
C SER A 27 8.17 19.50 5.90
N VAL A 28 7.01 19.31 6.53
CA VAL A 28 6.43 17.98 6.79
C VAL A 28 6.07 17.29 5.47
N TYR A 29 5.39 18.00 4.56
CA TYR A 29 5.04 17.48 3.23
C TYR A 29 6.28 17.11 2.41
N THR A 30 7.28 17.98 2.32
CA THR A 30 8.51 17.71 1.57
C THR A 30 9.24 16.48 2.11
N ARG A 31 9.31 16.33 3.44
CA ARG A 31 9.91 15.13 4.04
C ARG A 31 9.06 13.88 3.76
N PHE A 32 7.74 13.96 3.93
CA PHE A 32 6.83 12.85 3.65
C PHE A 32 7.00 12.37 2.20
N ARG A 33 7.00 13.31 1.24
CA ARG A 33 7.19 13.01 -0.17
C ARG A 33 8.56 12.35 -0.44
N ARG A 34 9.64 12.85 0.16
CA ARG A 34 10.98 12.23 0.06
C ARG A 34 10.97 10.81 0.62
N TYR A 35 10.41 10.60 1.81
CA TYR A 35 10.31 9.27 2.41
C TYR A 35 9.50 8.27 1.57
N ALA A 36 8.39 8.72 0.99
CA ALA A 36 7.62 7.90 0.05
C ALA A 36 8.44 7.55 -1.19
N ILE A 37 9.13 8.56 -1.77
CA ILE A 37 9.95 8.40 -2.97
C ILE A 37 11.15 7.47 -2.71
N ASP A 38 11.80 7.60 -1.57
CA ASP A 38 13.01 6.88 -1.21
C ASP A 38 12.70 5.48 -0.63
N GLY A 39 11.42 5.09 -0.52
CA GLY A 39 11.00 3.79 0.00
C GLY A 39 11.18 3.62 1.51
N VAL A 40 11.27 4.72 2.27
CA VAL A 40 11.45 4.69 3.74
C VAL A 40 10.29 3.97 4.42
N PHE A 41 9.06 4.24 4.01
CA PHE A 41 7.88 3.57 4.58
C PHE A 41 7.88 2.06 4.28
N THR A 42 8.28 1.65 3.08
CA THR A 42 8.40 0.24 2.70
C THR A 42 9.43 -0.47 3.58
N ARG A 43 10.61 0.14 3.77
CA ARG A 43 11.64 -0.43 4.66
C ARG A 43 11.17 -0.48 6.11
N ALA A 44 10.48 0.56 6.60
CA ALA A 44 9.94 0.58 7.94
C ALA A 44 8.92 -0.55 8.17
N LEU A 45 7.99 -0.74 7.23
CA LEU A 45 7.04 -1.85 7.27
C LEU A 45 7.76 -3.20 7.32
N GLN A 46 8.75 -3.42 6.44
CA GLN A 46 9.53 -4.66 6.41
C GLN A 46 10.24 -4.95 7.74
N GLN A 47 10.77 -3.92 8.40
CA GLN A 47 11.43 -4.07 9.71
C GLN A 47 10.42 -4.43 10.80
N ILE A 48 9.25 -3.78 10.81
CA ILE A 48 8.18 -4.08 11.76
C ILE A 48 7.65 -5.52 11.55
N GLN A 49 7.48 -5.93 10.29
CA GLN A 49 7.08 -7.30 9.95
C GLN A 49 8.12 -8.33 10.41
N ALA A 50 9.42 -8.07 10.20
CA ALA A 50 10.47 -8.97 10.64
C ALA A 50 10.49 -9.14 12.17
N GLN A 51 10.29 -8.05 12.92
CA GLN A 51 10.20 -8.08 14.37
C GLN A 51 8.96 -8.86 14.83
N ALA A 52 7.80 -8.62 14.22
CA ALA A 52 6.58 -9.35 14.53
C ALA A 52 6.72 -10.86 14.22
N ASP A 53 7.30 -11.23 13.08
CA ASP A 53 7.54 -12.63 12.73
C ASP A 53 8.52 -13.31 13.70
N ALA A 54 9.61 -12.62 14.09
CA ALA A 54 10.56 -13.13 15.08
C ALA A 54 9.95 -13.33 16.48
N ALA A 55 8.96 -12.50 16.83
CA ALA A 55 8.20 -12.63 18.07
C ALA A 55 7.09 -13.70 18.00
N GLY A 56 6.89 -14.35 16.85
CA GLY A 56 5.78 -15.29 16.63
C GLY A 56 4.41 -14.61 16.54
N ASP A 57 4.38 -13.30 16.26
CA ASP A 57 3.16 -12.50 16.25
C ASP A 57 2.40 -12.50 14.93
N ILE A 58 2.99 -13.04 13.87
CA ILE A 58 2.32 -13.26 12.58
C ILE A 58 1.79 -14.70 12.56
N ASP A 59 0.48 -14.85 12.47
CA ASP A 59 -0.20 -16.17 12.49
C ASP A 59 -0.23 -16.88 11.13
N TRP A 60 0.23 -16.21 10.07
CA TRP A 60 0.33 -16.74 8.70
C TRP A 60 -0.99 -17.27 8.10
N LEU A 61 -2.12 -16.95 8.74
CA LEU A 61 -3.45 -16.98 8.19
C LEU A 61 -3.66 -15.66 7.44
N VAL A 62 -3.54 -15.70 6.12
CA VAL A 62 -3.53 -14.47 5.32
C VAL A 62 -4.91 -14.17 4.78
N GLN A 63 -5.46 -13.01 5.15
CA GLN A 63 -6.67 -12.46 4.56
C GLN A 63 -6.32 -11.54 3.40
N ILE A 64 -7.07 -11.68 2.30
CA ILE A 64 -6.90 -10.86 1.10
C ILE A 64 -8.21 -10.15 0.78
N ASP A 65 -8.11 -8.84 0.62
CA ASP A 65 -9.22 -8.00 0.17
C ASP A 65 -8.68 -6.80 -0.64
N SER A 66 -9.56 -6.06 -1.30
CA SER A 66 -9.21 -4.80 -1.95
C SER A 66 -10.21 -3.70 -1.64
N THR A 67 -9.76 -2.45 -1.76
CA THR A 67 -10.64 -1.29 -1.64
C THR A 67 -10.38 -0.31 -2.77
N ILE A 68 -11.43 0.35 -3.24
CA ILE A 68 -11.35 1.35 -4.30
C ILE A 68 -11.40 2.74 -3.70
N VAL A 69 -10.43 3.57 -4.05
CA VAL A 69 -10.34 4.98 -3.66
C VAL A 69 -10.50 5.86 -4.88
N ARG A 70 -11.41 6.84 -4.80
CA ARG A 70 -11.55 7.86 -5.84
C ARG A 70 -10.39 8.84 -5.78
N ALA A 71 -9.81 9.13 -6.94
CA ALA A 71 -8.82 10.17 -7.07
C ALA A 71 -9.46 11.53 -6.74
N HIS A 72 -8.72 12.38 -6.03
CA HIS A 72 -9.15 13.76 -5.79
C HIS A 72 -9.40 14.45 -7.13
N GLN A 73 -10.37 15.37 -7.22
CA GLN A 73 -10.72 16.05 -8.48
C GLN A 73 -9.51 16.74 -9.17
N HIS A 74 -8.54 17.20 -8.38
CA HIS A 74 -7.30 17.80 -8.88
C HIS A 74 -6.23 16.80 -9.32
N ALA A 75 -6.40 15.51 -9.06
CA ALA A 75 -5.56 14.45 -9.64
C ALA A 75 -5.89 14.22 -11.13
N ALA A 76 -7.08 14.61 -11.59
CA ALA A 76 -7.49 14.49 -12.99
C ALA A 76 -6.74 15.42 -13.96
N ALA A 77 -5.93 16.35 -13.44
CA ALA A 77 -5.21 17.35 -14.24
C ALA A 77 -3.73 17.00 -14.48
N THR A 78 -3.20 15.89 -13.99
CA THR A 78 -1.80 15.50 -14.25
C THR A 78 -1.69 14.66 -15.52
N GLY A 79 -2.06 15.27 -16.65
CA GLY A 79 -1.54 14.82 -17.94
C GLY A 79 -0.01 14.91 -17.93
N ARG A 80 0.66 13.86 -18.41
CA ARG A 80 2.10 13.76 -18.75
C ARG A 80 2.96 14.89 -18.18
N LYS A 81 3.34 14.82 -16.90
CA LYS A 81 4.37 15.74 -16.41
C LYS A 81 5.70 15.39 -17.05
N ARG A 82 6.33 16.39 -17.69
CA ARG A 82 7.76 16.40 -18.06
C ARG A 82 8.59 16.27 -16.77
N GLY A 83 8.91 15.05 -16.38
CA GLY A 83 9.80 14.72 -15.27
C GLY A 83 10.38 13.33 -15.53
N LYS A 84 11.51 12.99 -14.88
CA LYS A 84 12.07 11.64 -14.97
C LYS A 84 10.98 10.64 -14.57
N HIS A 85 10.50 9.87 -15.55
CA HIS A 85 9.62 8.74 -15.31
C HIS A 85 10.36 7.81 -14.35
N ARG A 86 9.76 7.55 -13.20
CA ARG A 86 10.30 6.57 -12.27
C ARG A 86 10.10 5.18 -12.90
N THR A 87 11.10 4.32 -12.81
CA THR A 87 10.99 2.96 -13.35
C THR A 87 10.04 2.08 -12.53
N ASP A 88 9.78 2.46 -11.27
CA ASP A 88 8.89 1.75 -10.35
C ASP A 88 7.47 2.37 -10.25
N GLU A 89 7.21 3.49 -10.92
CA GLU A 89 5.88 4.11 -10.98
C GLU A 89 5.18 3.70 -12.29
N PRO A 90 3.95 3.17 -12.25
CA PRO A 90 3.22 2.82 -13.46
C PRO A 90 2.85 4.08 -14.26
N ASP A 91 2.82 3.96 -15.58
CA ASP A 91 2.57 5.06 -16.52
C ASP A 91 1.25 5.81 -16.26
N ASP A 92 0.26 5.12 -15.70
CA ASP A 92 -1.05 5.65 -15.36
C ASP A 92 -1.15 6.14 -13.91
N HIS A 93 -0.04 6.15 -13.16
CA HIS A 93 0.01 6.48 -11.74
C HIS A 93 -0.94 5.63 -10.88
N ALA A 94 -1.27 4.41 -11.36
CA ALA A 94 -2.29 3.52 -10.82
C ALA A 94 -3.71 4.14 -10.79
N LEU A 95 -4.00 5.04 -11.75
CA LEU A 95 -5.30 5.66 -11.93
C LEU A 95 -6.05 5.08 -13.12
N GLY A 96 -7.23 4.54 -12.84
CA GLY A 96 -8.16 3.95 -13.80
C GLY A 96 -9.41 4.78 -13.99
N ARG A 97 -10.00 4.79 -15.20
CA ARG A 97 -11.34 5.37 -15.42
C ARG A 97 -12.42 4.34 -15.08
N SER A 98 -13.25 4.64 -14.08
CA SER A 98 -14.48 3.91 -13.77
C SER A 98 -15.70 4.82 -13.97
N ARG A 99 -16.92 4.30 -13.75
CA ARG A 99 -18.17 5.09 -13.82
C ARG A 99 -18.16 6.29 -12.86
N GLY A 100 -17.40 6.22 -11.76
CA GLY A 100 -17.29 7.28 -10.76
C GLY A 100 -16.15 8.27 -10.99
N GLY A 101 -15.50 8.25 -12.15
CA GLY A 101 -14.32 9.06 -12.45
C GLY A 101 -13.02 8.27 -12.28
N LEU A 102 -11.91 8.97 -12.00
CA LEU A 102 -10.61 8.32 -11.79
C LEU A 102 -10.57 7.63 -10.44
N THR A 103 -10.17 6.36 -10.43
CA THR A 103 -10.10 5.50 -9.24
C THR A 103 -8.80 4.70 -9.22
N ALA A 104 -8.29 4.46 -8.02
CA ALA A 104 -7.26 3.45 -7.76
C ALA A 104 -7.87 2.35 -6.92
N GLU A 105 -7.35 1.14 -7.06
CA GLU A 105 -7.67 0.00 -6.22
C GLU A 105 -6.44 -0.37 -5.40
N ILE A 106 -6.66 -0.72 -4.13
CA ILE A 106 -5.62 -1.08 -3.18
C ILE A 106 -5.88 -2.52 -2.72
N PRO A 107 -5.33 -3.53 -3.41
CA PRO A 107 -5.25 -4.89 -2.91
C PRO A 107 -4.33 -4.98 -1.69
N LEU A 108 -4.80 -5.61 -0.62
CA LEU A 108 -4.07 -5.78 0.63
C LEU A 108 -4.12 -7.23 1.10
N ALA A 109 -2.97 -7.75 1.50
CA ALA A 109 -2.84 -9.01 2.22
C ALA A 109 -2.46 -8.70 3.68
N CYS A 110 -3.20 -9.26 4.63
CA CYS A 110 -2.97 -9.09 6.07
C CYS A 110 -2.93 -10.42 6.80
N ASP A 111 -2.26 -10.48 7.96
CA ASP A 111 -2.41 -11.60 8.90
C ASP A 111 -3.80 -11.61 9.58
N GLY A 112 -4.09 -12.64 10.38
CA GLY A 112 -5.37 -12.77 11.10
C GLY A 112 -5.62 -11.68 12.15
N ARG A 113 -4.61 -10.87 12.47
CA ARG A 113 -4.66 -9.73 13.40
C ARG A 113 -4.71 -8.38 12.65
N GLY A 114 -4.85 -8.40 11.32
CA GLY A 114 -4.96 -7.21 10.48
C GLY A 114 -3.64 -6.51 10.18
N ARG A 115 -2.48 -7.14 10.45
CA ARG A 115 -1.18 -6.55 10.12
C ARG A 115 -0.89 -6.72 8.63
N PRO A 116 -0.52 -5.64 7.92
CA PRO A 116 -0.26 -5.71 6.49
C PRO A 116 0.99 -6.55 6.20
N LEU A 117 0.87 -7.50 5.28
CA LEU A 117 1.94 -8.37 4.77
C LEU A 117 2.41 -7.96 3.38
N ALA A 118 1.47 -7.57 2.52
CA ALA A 118 1.75 -7.04 1.19
C ALA A 118 0.65 -6.06 0.77
N VAL A 119 1.04 -5.01 0.04
CA VAL A 119 0.12 -4.03 -0.53
C VAL A 119 0.45 -3.85 -2.01
N LEU A 120 -0.59 -3.73 -2.83
CA LEU A 120 -0.49 -3.31 -4.21
C LEU A 120 -1.31 -2.04 -4.43
N LEU A 121 -0.96 -1.32 -5.50
CA LEU A 121 -1.74 -0.21 -5.99
C LEU A 121 -1.96 -0.45 -7.48
N THR A 122 -3.23 -0.53 -7.88
CA THR A 122 -3.62 -0.84 -9.25
C THR A 122 -4.64 0.18 -9.77
N PRO A 123 -4.71 0.39 -11.10
CA PRO A 123 -5.78 1.15 -11.72
C PRO A 123 -7.17 0.54 -11.45
N GLY A 124 -8.13 1.35 -10.99
CA GLY A 124 -9.44 0.89 -10.52
C GLY A 124 -10.51 0.62 -11.59
N GLN A 125 -10.13 0.42 -12.86
CA GLN A 125 -11.05 0.11 -13.97
C GLN A 125 -11.18 -1.40 -14.25
N ARG A 126 -10.32 -2.21 -13.64
CA ARG A 126 -10.34 -3.67 -13.78
C ARG A 126 -11.13 -4.28 -12.63
N HIS A 127 -11.57 -5.52 -12.82
CA HIS A 127 -12.23 -6.26 -11.76
C HIS A 127 -11.20 -6.80 -10.76
N ASP A 128 -11.58 -6.88 -9.50
CA ASP A 128 -10.70 -7.14 -8.35
C ASP A 128 -9.90 -8.44 -8.52
N GLY A 129 -10.52 -9.49 -9.09
CA GLY A 129 -9.85 -10.76 -9.37
C GLY A 129 -8.60 -10.65 -10.27
N VAL A 130 -8.47 -9.62 -11.12
CA VAL A 130 -7.22 -9.37 -11.87
C VAL A 130 -6.21 -8.60 -11.01
N CYS A 131 -6.66 -7.59 -10.28
CA CYS A 131 -5.83 -6.71 -9.47
C CYS A 131 -5.19 -7.44 -8.27
N VAL A 132 -5.93 -8.37 -7.67
CA VAL A 132 -5.52 -9.13 -6.49
C VAL A 132 -4.61 -10.32 -6.85
N ARG A 133 -4.66 -10.84 -8.08
CA ARG A 133 -3.89 -12.03 -8.52
C ARG A 133 -2.39 -12.00 -8.20
N PRO A 134 -1.65 -10.89 -8.42
CA PRO A 134 -0.23 -10.83 -8.09
C PRO A 134 0.07 -10.68 -6.58
N LEU A 135 -0.93 -10.39 -5.74
CA LEU A 135 -0.73 -10.02 -4.34
C LEU A 135 -0.08 -11.12 -3.48
N PRO A 136 -0.46 -12.41 -3.57
CA PRO A 136 0.20 -13.46 -2.79
C PRO A 136 1.71 -13.56 -3.08
N GLY A 137 2.12 -13.37 -4.34
CA GLY A 137 3.52 -13.36 -4.75
C GLY A 137 4.33 -12.17 -4.24
N ARG A 138 3.67 -11.15 -3.67
CA ARG A 138 4.30 -9.97 -3.07
C ARG A 138 4.56 -10.13 -1.57
N ILE A 139 4.00 -11.15 -0.94
CA ILE A 139 4.26 -11.45 0.48
C ILE A 139 5.73 -11.83 0.63
N ARG A 140 6.45 -11.03 1.41
CA ARG A 140 7.87 -11.24 1.68
C ARG A 140 8.24 -10.62 3.02
N VAL A 141 8.18 -11.41 4.08
CA VAL A 141 8.57 -10.99 5.43
C VAL A 141 10.04 -11.34 5.65
N PRO A 142 10.95 -10.35 5.80
CA PRO A 142 12.36 -10.62 6.06
C PRO A 142 12.55 -11.19 7.47
N ARG A 143 13.69 -11.86 7.69
CA ARG A 143 14.10 -12.34 9.03
C ARG A 143 14.96 -11.26 9.71
N THR A 144 14.92 -11.23 11.04
CA THR A 144 15.80 -10.37 11.85
C THR A 144 17.26 -10.85 11.83
N GLY A 145 17.47 -12.16 11.69
CA GLY A 145 18.76 -12.82 11.53
C GLY A 145 19.01 -13.38 10.13
N PRO A 146 20.05 -14.22 9.95
CA PRO A 146 20.30 -14.89 8.68
C PRO A 146 19.11 -15.80 8.30
N GLY A 147 18.81 -15.87 7.00
CA GLY A 147 17.77 -16.75 6.47
C GLY A 147 16.98 -16.14 5.33
N ARG A 148 16.25 -17.00 4.60
CA ARG A 148 15.37 -16.55 3.53
C ARG A 148 14.11 -15.89 4.12
N PRO A 149 13.62 -14.79 3.54
CA PRO A 149 12.31 -14.24 3.87
C PRO A 149 11.22 -15.32 3.79
N ARG A 150 10.25 -15.26 4.69
CA ARG A 150 9.05 -16.11 4.59
C ARG A 150 8.08 -15.45 3.60
N CYS A 151 7.66 -16.22 2.60
CA CYS A 151 6.82 -15.72 1.51
C CYS A 151 5.49 -16.47 1.38
N ARG A 152 5.38 -17.68 1.96
CA ARG A 152 4.23 -18.56 1.75
C ARG A 152 3.31 -18.51 2.98
N PRO A 153 2.04 -18.11 2.82
CA PRO A 153 0.98 -18.29 3.82
C PRO A 153 0.75 -19.75 4.15
N ASP A 154 0.31 -20.05 5.37
CA ASP A 154 -0.16 -21.39 5.73
C ASP A 154 -1.58 -21.60 5.19
N HIS A 155 -2.40 -20.56 5.30
CA HIS A 155 -3.75 -20.49 4.74
C HIS A 155 -4.01 -19.12 4.11
N VAL A 156 -4.87 -19.09 3.11
CA VAL A 156 -5.37 -17.86 2.49
C VAL A 156 -6.89 -17.84 2.60
N ILE A 157 -7.44 -16.77 3.18
CA ILE A 157 -8.86 -16.46 3.22
C ILE A 157 -9.10 -15.26 2.32
N ALA A 158 -10.11 -15.36 1.47
CA ALA A 158 -10.54 -14.27 0.60
C ALA A 158 -12.04 -14.40 0.32
N ASP A 159 -12.66 -13.32 -0.15
CA ASP A 159 -14.04 -13.36 -0.63
C ASP A 159 -14.25 -14.41 -1.72
N LYS A 160 -15.49 -14.94 -1.82
CA LYS A 160 -15.90 -15.92 -2.83
C LYS A 160 -15.64 -15.44 -4.26
N ALA A 161 -15.67 -14.13 -4.52
CA ALA A 161 -15.34 -13.52 -5.81
C ALA A 161 -13.91 -13.87 -6.28
N TYR A 162 -13.00 -14.19 -5.36
CA TYR A 162 -11.62 -14.60 -5.66
C TYR A 162 -11.46 -16.11 -5.87
N SER A 163 -12.54 -16.89 -5.84
CA SER A 163 -12.47 -18.36 -5.90
C SER A 163 -12.11 -18.94 -7.29
N SER A 164 -11.72 -18.13 -8.27
CA SER A 164 -11.34 -18.59 -9.61
C SER A 164 -10.08 -19.47 -9.58
N ARG A 165 -9.89 -20.35 -10.58
CA ARG A 165 -8.74 -21.27 -10.66
C ARG A 165 -7.38 -20.55 -10.54
N GLY A 166 -7.30 -19.29 -10.96
CA GLY A 166 -6.07 -18.49 -10.87
C GLY A 166 -5.61 -18.16 -9.45
N PHE A 167 -6.43 -18.41 -8.44
CA PHE A 167 -6.12 -18.21 -7.01
C PHE A 167 -6.04 -19.50 -6.20
N ARG A 168 -6.40 -20.64 -6.78
CA ARG A 168 -6.31 -21.95 -6.12
C ARG A 168 -4.93 -22.53 -6.44
N ALA A 169 -4.11 -22.73 -5.40
CA ALA A 169 -2.83 -23.41 -5.49
C ALA A 169 -3.01 -24.91 -5.73
#